data_AF-A0A920I122-F1
#
_entry.id   AF-A0A920I122-F1
#
_cell.length_a   1.000
_cell.length_b   1.000
_cell.length_c   1.000
_cell.angle_alpha   90.00
_cell.angle_beta   90.00
_cell.angle_gamma   90.00
#
_symmetry.space_group_name_H-M   'P 1'
#
loop_
_entity.id
_entity.type
_entity.pdbx_description
1 polymer ?
#
loop_
_entity_poly.entity_id
_entity_poly.type
_entity_poly.pdbx_seq_one_letter_code
_entity_poly.pdbx_strand_id
1 'polypeptide(L)'
;MWSDQEIGFWKEYLQAHHGLDGELERLDGEFDLNIAVRVDGRLDAVLKVMRVGCGSGLVGMQVEALDHLAATMPDLPVPRVIRRHDGAAAAAVTDLSGDERIAWVISAIDGLPLGAMRPHPAALVHEIGHTLGRMTAGLEGFDHAALTRDFKWHPLQPHWAFTEVFEILDEDIKSLINKYFQIFEKDIESELLNLEYQTIHCDGNDYNLSSARRWTARPLPG
;
A
#
# COMPACT_ATOMS: atom_id res chain seq x y z
N MET A 1 9.27 -0.61 21.88
CA MET A 1 9.78 0.78 21.81
C MET A 1 11.13 0.69 21.12
N TRP A 2 11.39 1.51 20.10
CA TRP A 2 12.72 1.53 19.47
C TRP A 2 13.77 2.02 20.46
N SER A 3 14.99 1.53 20.28
CA SER A 3 16.15 2.08 20.95
C SER A 3 16.48 3.47 20.40
N ASP A 4 17.12 4.31 21.22
CA ASP A 4 17.62 5.62 20.78
C ASP A 4 18.61 5.48 19.61
N GLN A 5 19.32 4.34 19.55
CA GLN A 5 20.25 4.02 18.48
C GLN A 5 19.53 3.79 17.14
N GLU A 6 18.43 3.03 17.12
CA GLU A 6 17.61 2.82 15.91
C GLU A 6 17.00 4.14 15.40
N ILE A 7 16.50 4.98 16.32
CA ILE A 7 15.96 6.29 15.97
C ILE A 7 17.07 7.17 15.39
N GLY A 8 18.23 7.23 16.03
CA GLY A 8 19.38 7.99 15.57
C GLY A 8 19.83 7.59 14.16
N PHE A 9 19.96 6.28 13.92
CA PHE A 9 20.35 5.74 12.61
C PHE A 9 19.42 6.21 11.48
N TRP A 10 18.10 6.08 11.65
CA TRP A 10 17.16 6.48 10.60
C TRP A 10 17.04 7.99 10.44
N LYS A 11 17.25 8.77 11.51
CA LYS A 11 17.35 10.24 11.42
C LYS A 11 18.56 10.66 10.59
N GLU A 12 19.72 10.07 10.86
CA GLU A 12 20.94 10.34 10.10
C GLU A 12 20.78 9.97 8.61
N TYR A 13 20.18 8.81 8.34
CA TYR A 13 19.86 8.38 6.97
C TYR A 13 18.94 9.39 6.25
N LEU A 14 17.85 9.80 6.89
CA LEU A 14 16.89 10.75 6.31
C LEU A 14 17.52 12.11 6.05
N GLN A 15 18.29 12.63 7.01
CA GLN A 15 18.99 13.90 6.88
C GLN A 15 20.02 13.84 5.74
N ALA A 16 20.82 12.77 5.66
CA ALA A 16 21.88 12.65 4.66
C ALA A 16 21.37 12.50 3.22
N HIS A 17 20.25 11.79 3.04
CA HIS A 17 19.77 11.43 1.71
C HIS A 17 18.61 12.29 1.20
N HIS A 18 17.77 12.82 2.09
CA HIS A 18 16.55 13.57 1.75
C HIS A 18 16.51 14.98 2.37
N GLY A 19 17.39 15.29 3.34
CA GLY A 19 17.38 16.55 4.06
C GLY A 19 16.18 16.70 5.01
N LEU A 20 15.56 15.58 5.40
CA LEU A 20 14.43 15.55 6.32
C LEU A 20 14.94 15.40 7.76
N ASP A 21 14.56 16.35 8.61
CA ASP A 21 14.78 16.31 10.05
C ASP A 21 13.42 16.34 10.76
N GLY A 22 13.14 15.30 11.54
CA GLY A 22 11.85 15.13 12.18
C GLY A 22 11.85 14.09 13.29
N GLU A 23 10.76 14.06 14.06
CA GLU A 23 10.49 13.01 15.02
C GLU A 23 10.06 11.72 14.29
N LEU A 24 10.61 10.59 14.71
CA LEU A 24 10.34 9.30 14.08
C LEU A 24 9.40 8.48 14.95
N GLU A 25 8.36 7.93 14.33
CA GLU A 25 7.38 7.05 14.97
C GLU A 25 7.20 5.81 14.12
N ARG A 26 7.29 4.63 14.74
CA ARG A 26 7.02 3.37 14.03
C ARG A 26 5.53 3.27 13.71
N LEU A 27 5.21 2.98 12.45
CA LEU A 27 3.86 2.65 12.01
C LEU A 27 3.70 1.13 11.93
N ASP A 28 2.44 0.69 11.96
CA ASP A 28 2.09 -0.70 11.73
C ASP A 28 2.48 -1.12 10.30
N GLY A 29 2.85 -2.40 10.16
CA GLY A 29 3.24 -3.00 8.90
C GLY A 29 3.33 -4.51 9.05
N GLU A 30 2.87 -5.24 8.03
CA GLU A 30 2.89 -6.71 8.04
C GLU A 30 4.32 -7.24 7.80
N PHE A 31 4.94 -6.80 6.72
CA PHE A 31 6.25 -7.30 6.30
C PHE A 31 7.37 -6.27 6.40
N ASP A 32 7.06 -5.02 6.07
CA ASP A 32 8.03 -3.95 5.91
C ASP A 32 7.95 -2.98 7.10
N LEU A 33 9.04 -2.28 7.34
CA LEU A 33 9.09 -1.26 8.37
C LEU A 33 8.64 0.07 7.78
N ASN A 34 7.52 0.58 8.28
CA ASN A 34 7.01 1.91 7.97
C ASN A 34 7.35 2.85 9.13
N ILE A 35 7.94 4.01 8.83
CA ILE A 35 8.39 4.99 9.80
C ILE A 35 7.77 6.34 9.45
N ALA A 36 6.88 6.83 10.30
CA ALA A 36 6.37 8.19 10.21
C ALA A 36 7.48 9.19 10.52
N VAL A 37 7.61 10.21 9.69
CA VAL A 37 8.49 11.36 9.88
C VAL A 37 7.61 12.57 10.18
N ARG A 38 7.73 13.10 11.40
CA ARG A 38 6.96 14.25 11.85
C ARG A 38 7.83 15.51 11.93
N VAL A 39 7.45 16.54 11.20
CA VAL A 39 8.09 17.86 11.23
C VAL A 39 7.13 18.83 11.88
N ASP A 40 7.56 19.52 12.94
CA ASP A 40 6.71 20.44 13.73
C ASP A 40 5.38 19.80 14.19
N GLY A 41 5.43 18.52 14.58
CA GLY A 41 4.27 17.74 15.04
C GLY A 41 3.31 17.28 13.92
N ARG A 42 3.58 17.61 12.65
CA ARG A 42 2.76 17.19 11.51
C ARG A 42 3.40 15.98 10.84
N LEU A 43 2.57 15.01 10.42
CA LEU A 43 3.05 13.88 9.62
C LEU A 43 3.38 14.40 8.22
N ASP A 44 4.66 14.38 7.86
CA ASP A 44 5.18 14.98 6.63
C ASP A 44 5.54 13.91 5.59
N ALA A 45 6.21 12.85 6.04
CA ALA A 45 6.65 11.75 5.19
C ALA A 45 6.52 10.40 5.90
N VAL A 46 6.63 9.34 5.11
CA VAL A 46 6.80 7.96 5.58
C VAL A 46 8.05 7.39 4.93
N LEU A 47 9.04 7.03 5.75
CA LEU A 47 10.17 6.22 5.34
C LEU A 47 9.73 4.76 5.34
N LYS A 48 9.87 4.11 4.19
CA LYS A 48 9.62 2.69 3.98
C LYS A 48 10.95 1.95 3.89
N VAL A 49 11.15 0.98 4.77
CA VAL A 49 12.32 0.10 4.79
C VAL A 49 11.83 -1.32 4.54
N MET A 50 12.16 -1.83 3.35
CA MET A 50 11.71 -3.13 2.88
C MET A 50 12.42 -4.26 3.63
N ARG A 51 11.72 -5.37 3.86
CA ARG A 51 12.28 -6.59 4.48
C ARG A 51 13.54 -7.12 3.78
N VAL A 52 14.33 -7.93 4.50
CA VAL A 52 15.46 -8.70 3.93
C VAL A 52 14.99 -9.44 2.68
N GLY A 53 15.79 -9.42 1.62
CA GLY A 53 15.51 -10.17 0.40
C GLY A 53 14.36 -9.61 -0.45
N CYS A 54 13.84 -8.42 -0.14
CA CYS A 54 12.90 -7.74 -1.02
C CYS A 54 13.58 -7.43 -2.37
N GLY A 55 12.99 -7.90 -3.47
CA GLY A 55 13.48 -7.61 -4.80
C GLY A 55 13.28 -6.14 -5.18
N SER A 56 14.31 -5.50 -5.71
CA SER A 56 14.27 -4.08 -6.12
C SER A 56 13.17 -3.78 -7.14
N GLY A 57 12.80 -4.74 -8.00
CA GLY A 57 11.70 -4.61 -8.94
C GLY A 57 10.35 -4.32 -8.28
N LEU A 58 10.09 -4.81 -7.05
CA LEU A 58 8.86 -4.51 -6.33
C LEU A 58 8.80 -3.04 -5.90
N VAL A 59 9.94 -2.48 -5.47
CA VAL A 59 10.03 -1.06 -5.10
C VAL A 59 9.96 -0.18 -6.35
N GLY A 60 10.67 -0.56 -7.42
CA GLY A 60 10.62 0.13 -8.71
C GLY A 60 9.18 0.23 -9.24
N MET A 61 8.45 -0.88 -9.25
CA MET A 61 7.03 -0.90 -9.63
C MET A 61 6.18 0.08 -8.82
N GLN A 62 6.35 0.12 -7.51
CA GLN A 62 5.56 1.02 -6.65
C GLN A 62 5.92 2.50 -6.89
N VAL A 63 7.21 2.80 -7.07
CA VAL A 63 7.68 4.14 -7.43
C VAL A 63 7.09 4.57 -8.76
N GLU A 64 7.22 3.74 -9.79
CA GLU A 64 6.73 4.05 -11.14
C GLU A 64 5.19 4.17 -11.18
N ALA A 65 4.46 3.37 -10.41
CA ALA A 65 3.00 3.48 -10.29
C ALA A 65 2.58 4.83 -9.68
N LEU A 66 3.29 5.29 -8.64
CA LEU A 66 3.02 6.59 -8.02
C LEU A 66 3.40 7.76 -8.94
N ASP A 67 4.51 7.64 -9.68
CA ASP A 67 4.91 8.65 -10.66
C ASP A 67 3.91 8.70 -11.84
N HIS A 68 3.44 7.55 -12.32
CA HIS A 68 2.39 7.45 -13.33
C HIS A 68 1.10 8.13 -12.87
N LEU A 69 0.62 7.82 -11.67
CA LEU A 69 -0.55 8.49 -11.07
C LEU A 69 -0.36 9.99 -10.92
N ALA A 70 0.84 10.44 -10.54
CA ALA A 70 1.14 11.87 -10.44
C ALA A 70 1.09 12.58 -11.81
N ALA A 71 1.44 11.88 -12.89
CA ALA A 71 1.39 12.41 -14.25
C ALA A 71 -0.04 12.37 -14.85
N THR A 72 -0.79 11.29 -14.64
CA THR A 72 -2.12 11.09 -15.25
C THR A 72 -3.25 11.73 -14.44
N MET A 73 -3.15 11.73 -13.12
CA MET A 73 -4.16 12.22 -12.18
C MET A 73 -3.51 13.06 -11.06
N PRO A 74 -2.93 14.24 -11.38
CA PRO A 74 -2.15 15.04 -10.42
C PRO A 74 -2.92 15.45 -9.16
N ASP A 75 -4.25 15.63 -9.28
CA ASP A 75 -5.14 16.01 -8.19
C ASP A 75 -5.63 14.82 -7.34
N LEU A 76 -5.22 13.59 -7.66
CA LEU A 76 -5.57 12.42 -6.87
C LEU A 76 -4.76 12.42 -5.56
N PRO A 77 -5.42 12.29 -4.39
CA PRO A 77 -4.77 12.34 -3.08
C PRO A 77 -4.11 10.99 -2.75
N VAL A 78 -3.09 10.63 -3.51
CA VAL A 78 -2.20 9.49 -3.24
C VAL A 78 -0.82 10.01 -2.82
N PRO A 79 0.02 9.21 -2.14
CA PRO A 79 1.38 9.63 -1.80
C PRO A 79 2.19 10.01 -3.05
N ARG A 80 3.27 10.75 -2.85
CA ARG A 80 4.26 11.09 -3.89
C ARG A 80 5.62 10.60 -3.44
N VAL A 81 6.44 10.13 -4.38
CA VAL A 81 7.80 9.69 -4.08
C VAL A 81 8.67 10.91 -3.76
N ILE A 82 9.25 10.92 -2.56
CA ILE A 82 10.25 11.93 -2.16
C ILE A 82 11.61 11.38 -2.56
N ARG A 83 12.17 11.93 -3.64
CA ARG A 83 13.46 11.53 -4.18
C ARG A 83 14.60 12.05 -3.32
N ARG A 84 15.69 11.30 -3.30
CA ARG A 84 16.96 11.67 -2.67
C ARG A 84 17.61 12.87 -3.38
N HIS A 85 18.59 13.49 -2.75
CA HIS A 85 19.35 14.60 -3.33
C HIS A 85 20.08 14.25 -4.64
N ASP A 86 20.41 12.98 -4.85
CA ASP A 86 21.00 12.48 -6.10
C ASP A 86 19.95 12.10 -7.17
N GLY A 87 18.67 12.32 -6.88
CA GLY A 87 17.54 12.01 -7.76
C GLY A 87 17.03 10.57 -7.67
N ALA A 88 17.70 9.69 -6.93
CA ALA A 88 17.26 8.30 -6.77
C ALA A 88 15.97 8.22 -5.92
N ALA A 89 15.05 7.34 -6.32
CA ALA A 89 13.79 7.10 -5.60
C ALA A 89 13.95 6.14 -4.40
N ALA A 90 14.99 5.29 -4.42
CA ALA A 90 15.27 4.31 -3.38
C ALA A 90 16.79 4.12 -3.21
N ALA A 91 17.21 3.52 -2.10
CA ALA A 91 18.60 3.17 -1.82
C ALA A 91 18.71 1.78 -1.22
N ALA A 92 19.78 1.06 -1.52
CA ALA A 92 20.23 0.00 -0.65
C ALA A 92 20.78 0.62 0.66
N VAL A 93 20.45 0.03 1.80
CA VAL A 93 20.95 0.44 3.12
C VAL A 93 21.24 -0.79 3.95
N THR A 94 22.38 -0.80 4.63
CA THR A 94 22.68 -1.82 5.65
C THR A 94 22.13 -1.33 6.98
N ASP A 95 21.18 -2.06 7.56
CA ASP A 95 20.59 -1.67 8.85
C ASP A 95 21.54 -1.93 10.03
N LEU A 96 21.13 -1.54 11.24
CA LEU A 96 21.94 -1.73 12.46
C LEU A 96 22.22 -3.20 12.80
N SER A 97 21.45 -4.14 12.23
CA SER A 97 21.69 -5.57 12.37
C SER A 97 22.71 -6.10 11.37
N GLY A 98 23.18 -5.25 10.44
CA GLY A 98 24.12 -5.63 9.38
C GLY A 98 23.46 -6.21 8.14
N ASP A 99 22.13 -6.18 8.06
CA ASP A 99 21.43 -6.75 6.92
C ASP A 99 21.17 -5.71 5.82
N GLU A 100 21.24 -6.14 4.57
CA GLU A 100 20.86 -5.30 3.43
C GLU A 100 19.33 -5.14 3.34
N ARG A 101 18.90 -3.90 3.12
CA ARG A 101 17.52 -3.45 2.97
C ARG A 101 17.41 -2.51 1.78
N ILE A 102 16.18 -2.25 1.35
CA ILE A 102 15.87 -1.15 0.45
C ILE A 102 15.08 -0.10 1.22
N ALA A 103 15.51 1.15 1.18
CA ALA A 103 14.84 2.27 1.81
C ALA A 103 14.39 3.30 0.76
N TRP A 104 13.18 3.81 0.94
CA TRP A 104 12.59 4.86 0.08
C TRP A 104 11.58 5.68 0.87
N VAL A 105 11.26 6.88 0.39
CA VAL A 105 10.42 7.83 1.13
C VAL A 105 9.25 8.26 0.27
N ILE A 106 8.07 8.31 0.88
CA ILE A 106 6.85 8.85 0.28
C ILE A 106 6.30 9.99 1.13
N SER A 107 5.63 10.95 0.50
CA SER A 107 4.89 11.99 1.20
C SER A 107 3.75 11.37 2.00
N ALA A 108 3.49 11.91 3.18
CA ALA A 108 2.32 11.52 3.93
C ALA A 108 1.04 12.12 3.34
N ILE A 109 -0.09 11.46 3.61
CA ILE A 109 -1.42 12.04 3.42
C ILE A 109 -1.90 12.47 4.81
N ASP A 110 -2.18 13.76 4.98
CA ASP A 110 -2.76 14.24 6.23
C ASP A 110 -4.21 13.75 6.37
N GLY A 111 -4.51 13.21 7.55
CA GLY A 111 -5.81 12.63 7.84
C GLY A 111 -5.78 11.66 9.02
N LEU A 112 -6.92 11.00 9.21
CA LEU A 112 -7.07 9.85 10.09
C LEU A 112 -7.35 8.62 9.23
N PRO A 113 -6.84 7.44 9.61
CA PRO A 113 -7.29 6.18 9.03
C PRO A 113 -8.81 6.08 9.11
N LEU A 114 -9.45 5.65 8.03
CA LEU A 114 -10.90 5.47 7.97
C LEU A 114 -11.40 4.50 9.07
N GLY A 115 -10.58 3.52 9.43
CA GLY A 115 -10.83 2.56 10.51
C GLY A 115 -11.02 3.23 11.88
N ALA A 116 -10.38 4.37 12.12
CA ALA A 116 -10.51 5.16 13.34
C ALA A 116 -11.69 6.15 13.33
N MET A 117 -12.44 6.26 12.23
CA MET A 117 -13.55 7.18 12.07
C MET A 117 -14.89 6.45 12.09
N ARG A 118 -15.87 6.97 12.84
CA ARG A 118 -17.27 6.51 12.78
C ARG A 118 -18.22 7.70 12.99
N PRO A 119 -19.45 7.67 12.43
CA PRO A 119 -19.98 6.66 11.50
C PRO A 119 -19.41 6.81 10.08
N HIS A 120 -19.70 5.85 9.20
CA HIS A 120 -19.41 5.94 7.76
C HIS A 120 -20.70 6.27 6.98
N PRO A 121 -21.06 7.55 6.82
CA PRO A 121 -22.27 7.93 6.11
C PRO A 121 -22.18 7.59 4.62
N ALA A 122 -23.33 7.40 3.95
CA ALA A 122 -23.40 7.03 2.53
C ALA A 122 -22.60 7.97 1.61
N ALA A 123 -22.57 9.27 1.90
CA ALA A 123 -21.78 10.24 1.15
C ALA A 123 -20.26 9.99 1.25
N LEU A 124 -19.75 9.55 2.41
CA LEU A 124 -18.35 9.17 2.57
C LEU A 124 -18.04 7.88 1.79
N VAL A 125 -18.93 6.88 1.87
CA VAL A 125 -18.77 5.62 1.11
C VAL A 125 -18.76 5.90 -0.39
N HIS A 126 -19.61 6.81 -0.87
CA HIS A 126 -19.59 7.25 -2.26
C HIS A 126 -18.27 7.93 -2.64
N GLU A 127 -17.75 8.83 -1.79
CA GLU A 127 -16.47 9.51 -2.03
C GLU A 127 -15.28 8.54 -2.07
N ILE A 128 -15.29 7.51 -1.21
CA ILE A 128 -14.31 6.43 -1.24
C ILE A 128 -14.37 5.69 -2.58
N GLY A 129 -15.57 5.25 -3.00
CA GLY A 129 -15.76 4.55 -4.28
C GLY A 129 -15.32 5.40 -5.48
N HIS A 130 -15.69 6.69 -5.49
CA HIS A 130 -15.27 7.63 -6.52
C HIS A 130 -13.75 7.81 -6.56
N THR A 131 -13.10 7.94 -5.39
CA THR A 131 -11.63 8.11 -5.32
C THR A 131 -10.89 6.86 -5.76
N LEU A 132 -11.32 5.67 -5.33
CA LEU A 132 -10.75 4.40 -5.77
C LEU A 132 -10.96 4.18 -7.28
N GLY A 133 -12.14 4.53 -7.81
CA GLY A 133 -12.41 4.47 -9.25
C GLY A 133 -11.51 5.41 -10.05
N ARG A 134 -11.26 6.63 -9.57
CA ARG A 134 -10.30 7.55 -10.18
C ARG A 134 -8.86 7.02 -10.13
N MET A 135 -8.47 6.36 -9.04
CA MET A 135 -7.16 5.73 -8.94
C MET A 135 -6.99 4.60 -9.95
N THR A 136 -8.00 3.73 -10.10
CA THR A 136 -8.01 2.68 -11.12
C THR A 136 -7.89 3.30 -12.52
N ALA A 137 -8.71 4.30 -12.85
CA ALA A 137 -8.61 4.98 -14.14
C ALA A 137 -7.24 5.66 -14.35
N GLY A 138 -6.65 6.23 -13.30
CA GLY A 138 -5.31 6.83 -13.37
C GLY A 138 -4.19 5.81 -13.63
N LEU A 139 -4.39 4.54 -13.27
CA LEU A 139 -3.47 3.42 -13.51
C LEU A 139 -3.68 2.75 -14.87
N GLU A 140 -4.67 3.20 -15.66
CA GLU A 140 -4.86 2.67 -17.00
C GLU A 140 -3.59 2.84 -17.84
N GLY A 141 -3.19 1.78 -18.54
CA GLY A 141 -1.97 1.72 -19.33
C GLY A 141 -0.66 1.61 -18.53
N PHE A 142 -0.70 1.63 -17.19
CA PHE A 142 0.49 1.35 -16.38
C PHE A 142 0.82 -0.14 -16.40
N ASP A 143 2.04 -0.45 -16.81
CA ASP A 143 2.59 -1.81 -16.85
C ASP A 143 4.02 -1.82 -16.31
N HIS A 144 4.42 -2.94 -15.70
CA HIS A 144 5.73 -3.15 -15.13
C HIS A 144 5.95 -4.65 -14.88
N ALA A 145 7.16 -5.15 -15.16
CA ALA A 145 7.46 -6.59 -15.07
C ALA A 145 7.18 -7.22 -13.69
N ALA A 146 7.34 -6.45 -12.60
CA ALA A 146 7.06 -6.91 -11.24
C ALA A 146 5.56 -6.95 -10.86
N LEU A 147 4.64 -6.55 -11.74
CA LEU A 147 3.20 -6.83 -11.58
C LEU A 147 2.94 -8.34 -11.65
N THR A 148 3.67 -9.03 -12.52
CA THR A 148 3.71 -10.50 -12.55
C THR A 148 4.67 -11.01 -11.48
N ARG A 149 4.12 -11.37 -10.33
CA ARG A 149 4.87 -11.91 -9.19
C ARG A 149 4.00 -12.87 -8.39
N ASP A 150 4.64 -13.72 -7.60
CA ASP A 150 3.92 -14.47 -6.59
C ASP A 150 3.35 -13.51 -5.53
N PHE A 151 2.05 -13.61 -5.31
CA PHE A 151 1.31 -12.72 -4.43
C PHE A 151 0.11 -13.44 -3.84
N LYS A 152 0.19 -13.75 -2.54
CA LYS A 152 -0.90 -14.37 -1.79
C LYS A 152 -2.24 -13.64 -1.95
N TRP A 153 -2.25 -12.33 -2.08
CA TRP A 153 -3.49 -11.56 -2.21
C TRP A 153 -3.88 -11.24 -3.66
N HIS A 154 -3.31 -11.95 -4.64
CA HIS A 154 -3.68 -11.77 -6.04
C HIS A 154 -5.14 -12.22 -6.25
N PRO A 155 -6.06 -11.32 -6.67
CA PRO A 155 -7.49 -11.63 -6.72
C PRO A 155 -7.83 -12.69 -7.77
N LEU A 156 -6.97 -12.84 -8.79
CA LEU A 156 -7.11 -13.87 -9.82
C LEU A 156 -6.39 -15.19 -9.51
N GLN A 157 -5.67 -15.30 -8.39
CA GLN A 157 -4.92 -16.53 -8.03
C GLN A 157 -5.24 -16.98 -6.59
N PRO A 158 -6.50 -17.31 -6.28
CA PRO A 158 -6.90 -17.70 -4.92
C PRO A 158 -6.45 -19.12 -4.53
N HIS A 159 -5.84 -19.90 -5.44
CA HIS A 159 -5.60 -21.34 -5.28
C HIS A 159 -4.74 -21.71 -4.07
N TRP A 160 -3.87 -20.82 -3.60
CA TRP A 160 -3.13 -21.07 -2.36
C TRP A 160 -4.08 -21.32 -1.17
N ALA A 161 -5.26 -20.69 -1.13
CA ALA A 161 -6.19 -20.85 -0.03
C ALA A 161 -6.87 -22.23 -0.05
N PHE A 162 -6.84 -22.92 -1.20
CA PHE A 162 -7.49 -24.21 -1.38
C PHE A 162 -6.71 -25.29 -0.64
N THR A 163 -5.39 -25.15 -0.55
CA THR A 163 -4.54 -26.07 0.20
C THR A 163 -4.67 -25.89 1.71
N GLU A 164 -5.05 -24.70 2.17
CA GLU A 164 -5.16 -24.36 3.60
C GLU A 164 -6.54 -24.66 4.20
N VAL A 165 -7.53 -25.02 3.38
CA VAL A 165 -8.92 -25.25 3.83
C VAL A 165 -9.04 -26.38 4.87
N PHE A 166 -8.07 -27.30 4.91
CA PHE A 166 -8.01 -28.40 5.87
C PHE A 166 -7.77 -27.94 7.31
N GLU A 167 -7.18 -26.75 7.51
CA GLU A 167 -6.94 -26.15 8.82
C GLU A 167 -8.24 -25.68 9.50
N ILE A 168 -9.34 -25.57 8.76
CA ILE A 168 -10.65 -25.17 9.31
C ILE A 168 -11.21 -26.35 10.11
N LEU A 169 -11.49 -26.14 11.40
CA LEU A 169 -12.02 -27.23 12.26
C LEU A 169 -13.53 -27.42 12.13
N ASP A 170 -14.25 -26.36 11.80
CA ASP A 170 -15.70 -26.40 11.60
C ASP A 170 -16.01 -27.04 10.24
N GLU A 171 -16.59 -28.24 10.26
CA GLU A 171 -16.88 -29.03 9.07
C GLU A 171 -17.95 -28.40 8.17
N ASP A 172 -18.91 -27.67 8.74
CA ASP A 172 -19.96 -27.00 7.95
C ASP A 172 -19.35 -25.81 7.19
N ILE A 173 -18.51 -25.01 7.85
CA ILE A 173 -17.77 -23.92 7.21
C ILE A 173 -16.79 -24.47 6.15
N LYS A 174 -16.04 -25.52 6.47
CA LYS A 174 -15.11 -26.17 5.54
C LYS A 174 -15.83 -26.67 4.28
N SER A 175 -16.96 -27.35 4.47
CA SER A 175 -17.79 -27.86 3.37
C SER A 175 -18.32 -26.71 2.49
N LEU A 176 -18.78 -25.62 3.11
CA LEU A 176 -19.25 -24.43 2.40
C LEU A 176 -18.14 -23.77 1.57
N ILE A 177 -16.95 -23.58 2.13
CA ILE A 177 -15.82 -22.98 1.43
C ILE A 177 -15.37 -23.87 0.27
N ASN A 178 -15.20 -25.18 0.51
CA ASN A 178 -14.83 -26.13 -0.53
C ASN A 178 -15.83 -26.15 -1.70
N LYS A 179 -17.14 -26.04 -1.40
CA LYS A 179 -18.16 -25.93 -2.44
C LYS A 179 -17.89 -24.72 -3.35
N TYR A 180 -17.60 -23.54 -2.79
CA TYR A 180 -17.36 -22.34 -3.60
C TYR A 180 -16.02 -22.34 -4.31
N PHE A 181 -14.99 -22.96 -3.73
CA PHE A 181 -13.72 -23.22 -4.42
C PHE A 181 -13.93 -24.10 -5.67
N GLN A 182 -14.73 -25.16 -5.55
CA GLN A 182 -15.07 -26.01 -6.70
C GLN A 182 -15.89 -25.26 -7.75
N ILE A 183 -16.82 -24.38 -7.36
CA ILE A 183 -17.57 -23.53 -8.29
C ILE A 183 -16.60 -22.57 -9.00
N PHE A 184 -15.66 -21.96 -8.28
CA PHE A 184 -14.68 -21.05 -8.87
C PHE A 184 -13.84 -21.77 -9.95
N GLU A 185 -13.19 -22.89 -9.59
CA GLU A 185 -12.34 -23.65 -10.52
C GLU A 185 -13.09 -24.17 -11.75
N LYS A 186 -14.32 -24.67 -11.57
CA LYS A 186 -15.06 -25.34 -12.64
C LYS A 186 -15.82 -24.37 -13.54
N ASP A 187 -16.42 -23.33 -12.95
CA ASP A 187 -17.45 -22.55 -13.61
C ASP A 187 -17.04 -21.08 -13.86
N ILE A 188 -16.07 -20.54 -13.11
CA ILE A 188 -15.76 -19.09 -13.12
C ILE A 188 -14.36 -18.80 -13.67
N GLU A 189 -13.35 -19.56 -13.23
CA GLU A 189 -11.94 -19.19 -13.40
C GLU A 189 -11.55 -18.98 -14.87
N SER A 190 -11.94 -19.91 -15.75
CA SER A 190 -11.62 -19.81 -17.18
C SER A 190 -12.22 -18.56 -17.82
N GLU A 191 -13.48 -18.21 -17.50
CA GLU A 191 -14.11 -17.00 -18.04
C GLU A 191 -13.44 -15.74 -17.47
N LEU A 192 -13.20 -15.72 -16.15
CA LEU A 192 -12.56 -14.62 -15.45
C LEU A 192 -11.16 -14.30 -16.02
N LEU A 193 -10.34 -15.31 -16.29
CA LEU A 193 -8.99 -15.15 -16.85
C LEU A 193 -8.98 -14.71 -18.32
N ASN A 194 -10.11 -14.84 -19.03
CA ASN A 194 -10.27 -14.34 -20.39
C ASN A 194 -10.80 -12.90 -20.45
N LEU A 195 -11.21 -12.31 -19.32
CA LEU A 195 -11.61 -10.91 -19.25
C LEU A 195 -10.39 -9.99 -19.36
N GLU A 196 -10.63 -8.78 -19.86
CA GLU A 196 -9.65 -7.71 -19.76
C GLU A 196 -9.43 -7.35 -18.28
N TYR A 197 -8.18 -7.21 -17.90
CA TYR A 197 -7.77 -6.78 -16.57
C TYR A 197 -6.76 -5.64 -16.69
N GLN A 198 -6.60 -4.90 -15.60
CA GLN A 198 -5.67 -3.78 -15.51
C GLN A 198 -5.02 -3.73 -14.13
N THR A 199 -3.97 -2.93 -14.01
CA THR A 199 -3.33 -2.66 -12.73
C THR A 199 -4.28 -1.90 -11.79
N ILE A 200 -4.40 -2.39 -10.56
CA ILE A 200 -5.18 -1.77 -9.48
C ILE A 200 -4.34 -1.72 -8.21
N HIS A 201 -4.72 -0.87 -7.25
CA HIS A 201 -4.11 -0.87 -5.92
C HIS A 201 -4.32 -2.19 -5.16
N CYS A 202 -5.46 -2.86 -5.39
CA CYS A 202 -5.79 -4.18 -4.85
C CYS A 202 -6.00 -4.27 -3.32
N ASP A 203 -5.94 -3.15 -2.57
CA ASP A 203 -6.01 -3.19 -1.09
C ASP A 203 -6.54 -1.87 -0.48
N GLY A 204 -7.64 -1.34 -1.01
CA GLY A 204 -8.29 -0.11 -0.52
C GLY A 204 -9.09 -0.30 0.78
N ASN A 205 -8.47 -0.87 1.82
CA ASN A 205 -9.11 -1.12 3.13
C ASN A 205 -9.13 0.14 4.02
N ASP A 206 -9.81 0.06 5.17
CA ASP A 206 -10.03 1.19 6.08
C ASP A 206 -8.77 1.69 6.82
N TYR A 207 -7.66 0.97 6.77
CA TYR A 207 -6.36 1.42 7.27
C TYR A 207 -5.43 1.95 6.17
N ASN A 208 -5.70 1.61 4.90
CA ASN A 208 -4.99 2.17 3.74
C ASN A 208 -5.67 3.44 3.18
N LEU A 209 -6.87 3.76 3.65
CA LEU A 209 -7.59 4.99 3.31
C LEU A 209 -7.52 5.99 4.45
N SER A 210 -7.18 7.24 4.11
CA SER A 210 -7.20 8.37 5.04
C SER A 210 -8.30 9.37 4.69
N SER A 211 -8.92 9.94 5.71
CA SER A 211 -9.90 11.02 5.57
C SER A 211 -9.46 12.23 6.38
N ALA A 212 -9.82 13.42 5.91
CA ALA A 212 -9.60 14.66 6.65
C ALA A 212 -10.20 14.58 8.07
N ARG A 213 -9.49 15.13 9.07
CA ARG A 213 -9.89 15.13 10.49
C ARG A 213 -11.27 15.75 10.75
N ARG A 214 -11.68 16.68 9.88
CA ARG A 214 -13.03 17.24 9.82
C ARG A 214 -13.59 17.02 8.42
N TRP A 215 -14.05 15.80 8.18
CA TRP A 215 -14.78 15.52 6.95
C TRP A 215 -16.14 16.22 6.98
N THR A 216 -16.50 16.87 5.87
CA THR A 216 -17.82 17.45 5.65
C THR A 216 -18.33 16.94 4.32
N ALA A 217 -19.61 16.60 4.26
CA ALA A 217 -20.20 16.09 3.03
C ALA A 217 -20.06 17.14 1.92
N ARG A 218 -19.39 16.78 0.84
CA ARG A 218 -19.49 17.53 -0.41
C ARG A 218 -20.80 17.14 -1.09
N PRO A 219 -21.53 18.08 -1.72
CA PRO A 219 -22.69 17.72 -2.52
C PRO A 219 -22.26 16.74 -3.61
N LEU A 220 -23.03 15.66 -3.77
CA LEU A 220 -22.81 14.71 -4.85
C LEU A 220 -22.96 15.45 -6.19
N PRO A 221 -22.07 15.23 -7.18
CA PRO A 221 -22.35 15.70 -8.53
C PRO A 221 -23.68 15.07 -8.99
N GLY A 222 -24.60 15.94 -9.43
CA GLY A 222 -25.92 15.55 -9.92
C GLY A 222 -25.89 14.95 -11.31
#